data_AF-A0A453FE91-F1
#
_entry.id   AF-A0A453FE91-F1
#
_cell.length_a   1.000
_cell.length_b   1.000
_cell.length_c   1.000
_cell.angle_alpha   90.00
_cell.angle_beta   90.00
_cell.angle_gamma   90.00
#
_symmetry.space_group_name_H-M   'P 1'
#
loop_
_entity.id
_entity.type
_entity.pdbx_description
1 polymer ?
#
loop_
_entity_poly.entity_id
_entity_poly.type
_entity_poly.pdbx_seq_one_letter_code
_entity_poly.pdbx_strand_id
1 'polypeptide(L)'
;RCDVALAVSAAAVGDSSAKGGVHRHVIEEVMDILDMAQRASQRRDVFHTSFLTPPIIAEAMLAIEKLADIKAVAQGGYPQAERCRISAGHPDSMRSDPDVVAALSISGNFRLEPCSHGDFLGAILGAGITREKVGDILLQGERGAQVLVDPELVDYLTSTLEKGGESWCFMHPDSLACYRV
;
A
#
# COMPACT_ATOMS: atom_id res chain seq x y z
N ARG A 1 27.03 -10.63 5.09
CA ARG A 1 26.68 -10.86 3.67
C ARG A 1 25.98 -12.21 3.42
N CYS A 2 25.47 -12.92 4.44
CA CYS A 2 24.84 -14.23 4.24
C CYS A 2 23.40 -14.35 4.75
N ASP A 3 22.86 -13.41 5.53
CA ASP A 3 21.54 -13.61 6.16
C ASP A 3 20.36 -13.40 5.19
N VAL A 4 20.46 -12.41 4.28
CA VAL A 4 19.44 -12.21 3.22
C VAL A 4 19.34 -13.42 2.31
N ALA A 5 20.48 -13.90 1.79
CA ALA A 5 20.51 -14.98 0.82
C ALA A 5 20.00 -16.31 1.41
N LEU A 6 20.30 -16.60 2.68
CA LEU A 6 19.78 -17.77 3.38
C LEU A 6 18.27 -17.66 3.66
N ALA A 7 17.77 -16.50 4.09
CA ALA A 7 16.34 -16.28 4.30
C ALA A 7 15.54 -16.38 2.98
N VAL A 8 16.11 -15.86 1.89
CA VAL A 8 15.55 -15.95 0.53
C VAL A 8 15.51 -17.39 0.03
N SER A 9 16.59 -18.18 0.21
CA SER A 9 16.56 -19.61 -0.13
C SER A 9 15.54 -20.40 0.68
N ALA A 10 15.21 -19.98 1.90
CA ALA A 10 14.16 -20.62 2.70
C ALA A 10 12.73 -20.14 2.34
N ALA A 11 12.56 -18.95 1.75
CA ALA A 11 11.26 -18.46 1.27
C ALA A 11 10.93 -19.01 -0.13
N ALA A 12 11.92 -19.08 -1.03
CA ALA A 12 11.76 -19.57 -2.40
C ALA A 12 11.50 -21.08 -2.53
N VAL A 13 11.53 -21.84 -1.42
CA VAL A 13 11.35 -23.31 -1.40
C VAL A 13 9.91 -23.70 -0.99
N GLY A 14 9.03 -22.72 -0.77
CA GLY A 14 7.61 -22.94 -0.50
C GLY A 14 6.76 -23.01 -1.78
N ASP A 15 6.68 -24.21 -2.34
CA ASP A 15 5.70 -24.66 -3.33
C ASP A 15 5.95 -24.34 -4.82
N SER A 16 5.62 -25.34 -5.62
CA SER A 16 6.20 -25.61 -6.92
C SER A 16 5.15 -25.59 -8.02
N SER A 17 5.61 -25.23 -9.21
CA SER A 17 4.99 -25.45 -10.52
C SER A 17 4.01 -24.38 -11.03
N ALA A 18 4.35 -23.88 -12.22
CA ALA A 18 3.59 -23.03 -13.14
C ALA A 18 3.57 -21.51 -12.89
N LYS A 19 4.62 -20.80 -13.37
CA LYS A 19 4.58 -19.48 -14.08
C LYS A 19 5.96 -18.77 -14.05
N GLY A 20 6.95 -19.26 -14.80
CA GLY A 20 8.34 -18.80 -14.72
C GLY A 20 8.63 -17.30 -14.96
N GLY A 21 7.69 -16.52 -15.52
CA GLY A 21 7.83 -15.07 -15.70
C GLY A 21 7.26 -14.21 -14.56
N VAL A 22 6.11 -14.59 -14.01
CA VAL A 22 5.44 -13.83 -12.92
C VAL A 22 6.17 -14.02 -11.61
N HIS A 23 6.64 -15.24 -11.33
CA HIS A 23 7.42 -15.53 -10.13
C HIS A 23 8.70 -14.70 -10.07
N ARG A 24 9.36 -14.45 -11.22
CA ARG A 24 10.61 -13.71 -11.24
C ARG A 24 10.45 -12.26 -10.77
N HIS A 25 9.44 -11.55 -11.27
CA HIS A 25 9.19 -10.17 -10.86
C HIS A 25 8.81 -10.08 -9.37
N VAL A 26 7.98 -11.02 -8.88
CA VAL A 26 7.64 -11.09 -7.45
C VAL A 26 8.90 -11.32 -6.61
N ILE A 27 9.78 -12.23 -7.02
CA ILE A 27 11.03 -12.51 -6.30
C ILE A 27 11.94 -11.28 -6.27
N GLU A 28 12.11 -10.59 -7.41
CA GLU A 28 12.93 -9.39 -7.50
C GLU A 28 12.43 -8.30 -6.54
N GLU A 29 11.11 -8.03 -6.53
CA GLU A 29 10.52 -7.03 -5.63
C GLU A 29 10.66 -7.41 -4.16
N VAL A 30 10.42 -8.69 -3.82
CA VAL A 30 10.58 -9.20 -2.45
C VAL A 30 12.04 -9.07 -1.98
N MET A 31 13.01 -9.34 -2.85
CA MET A 31 14.42 -9.19 -2.53
C MET A 31 14.79 -7.73 -2.21
N ASP A 32 14.27 -6.78 -2.99
CA ASP A 32 14.49 -5.36 -2.75
C ASP A 32 13.86 -4.89 -1.43
N ILE A 33 12.63 -5.35 -1.13
CA ILE A 33 11.96 -5.08 0.14
C ILE A 33 12.78 -5.60 1.34
N LEU A 34 13.34 -6.82 1.24
CA LEU A 34 14.15 -7.42 2.31
C LEU A 34 15.45 -6.65 2.55
N ASP A 35 16.14 -6.25 1.49
CA ASP A 35 17.37 -5.45 1.61
C ASP A 35 17.08 -4.09 2.26
N MET A 36 15.98 -3.43 1.85
CA MET A 36 15.55 -2.18 2.46
C MET A 36 15.14 -2.35 3.92
N ALA A 37 14.45 -3.44 4.28
CA ALA A 37 14.07 -3.75 5.65
C ALA A 37 15.26 -3.95 6.58
N GLN A 38 16.26 -4.68 6.12
CA GLN A 38 17.48 -4.86 6.90
C GLN A 38 18.22 -3.55 7.11
N ARG A 39 18.34 -2.74 6.07
CA ARG A 39 19.01 -1.42 6.17
C ARG A 39 18.26 -0.50 7.12
N ALA A 40 16.93 -0.46 7.05
CA ALA A 40 16.10 0.34 7.96
C ALA A 40 16.28 -0.13 9.40
N SER A 41 16.21 -1.43 9.66
CA SER A 41 16.42 -1.98 11.01
C SER A 41 17.81 -1.65 11.57
N GLN A 42 18.89 -1.83 10.78
CA GLN A 42 20.25 -1.49 11.20
C GLN A 42 20.43 -0.01 11.54
N ARG A 43 19.70 0.87 10.85
CA ARG A 43 19.72 2.32 11.09
C ARG A 43 18.75 2.76 12.20
N ARG A 44 18.00 1.83 12.80
CA ARG A 44 16.86 2.11 13.68
C ARG A 44 15.84 3.06 13.06
N ASP A 45 15.64 2.93 11.76
CA ASP A 45 14.68 3.69 10.97
C ASP A 45 13.51 2.78 10.53
N VAL A 46 12.49 3.38 9.96
CA VAL A 46 11.36 2.69 9.34
C VAL A 46 11.35 3.04 7.85
N PHE A 47 11.24 2.03 6.99
CA PHE A 47 10.96 2.26 5.58
C PHE A 47 9.55 1.80 5.24
N HIS A 48 9.01 2.41 4.19
CA HIS A 48 7.66 2.15 3.69
C HIS A 48 7.73 1.85 2.20
N THR A 49 7.07 0.79 1.76
CA THR A 49 6.97 0.46 0.33
C THR A 49 5.91 1.32 -0.36
N SER A 50 5.85 1.24 -1.70
CA SER A 50 4.68 1.60 -2.48
C SER A 50 3.53 0.58 -2.26
N PHE A 51 2.37 0.79 -2.89
CA PHE A 51 1.27 -0.18 -2.86
C PHE A 51 1.66 -1.43 -3.65
N LEU A 52 1.83 -2.52 -2.92
CA LEU A 52 2.19 -3.83 -3.44
C LEU A 52 0.95 -4.65 -3.75
N THR A 53 1.12 -5.68 -4.58
CA THR A 53 0.05 -6.63 -4.89
C THR A 53 -0.02 -7.75 -3.83
N PRO A 54 -1.18 -8.39 -3.63
CA PRO A 54 -1.34 -9.48 -2.66
C PRO A 54 -0.24 -10.56 -2.69
N PRO A 55 0.20 -11.09 -3.85
CA PRO A 55 1.26 -12.12 -3.87
C PRO A 55 2.61 -11.59 -3.36
N ILE A 56 2.97 -10.34 -3.68
CA ILE A 56 4.23 -9.75 -3.21
C ILE A 56 4.18 -9.53 -1.70
N ILE A 57 3.03 -9.06 -1.18
CA ILE A 57 2.85 -8.83 0.26
C ILE A 57 3.00 -10.13 1.05
N ALA A 58 2.35 -11.20 0.60
CA ALA A 58 2.41 -12.50 1.26
C ALA A 58 3.85 -13.03 1.33
N GLU A 59 4.57 -13.02 0.22
CA GLU A 59 5.95 -13.50 0.14
C GLU A 59 6.91 -12.61 0.96
N ALA A 60 6.77 -11.29 0.86
CA ALA A 60 7.61 -10.35 1.60
C ALA A 60 7.42 -10.49 3.13
N MET A 61 6.18 -10.58 3.61
CA MET A 61 5.89 -10.75 5.04
C MET A 61 6.48 -12.07 5.56
N LEU A 62 6.27 -13.19 4.85
CA LEU A 62 6.85 -14.49 5.21
C LEU A 62 8.39 -14.49 5.23
N ALA A 63 9.00 -13.73 4.33
CA ALA A 63 10.46 -13.62 4.28
C ALA A 63 11.01 -12.71 5.38
N ILE A 64 10.34 -11.60 5.71
CA ILE A 64 10.75 -10.68 6.79
C ILE A 64 10.59 -11.34 8.16
N GLU A 65 9.55 -12.15 8.38
CA GLU A 65 9.34 -12.89 9.63
C GLU A 65 10.51 -13.82 9.99
N LYS A 66 11.30 -14.24 9.00
CA LYS A 66 12.51 -15.08 9.21
C LYS A 66 13.72 -14.27 9.65
N LEU A 67 13.67 -12.94 9.58
CA LEU A 67 14.76 -12.06 9.98
C LEU A 67 14.61 -11.65 11.44
N ALA A 68 15.69 -11.78 12.20
CA ALA A 68 15.74 -11.28 13.57
C ALA A 68 15.78 -9.75 13.59
N ASP A 69 15.25 -9.16 14.65
CA ASP A 69 15.29 -7.71 14.91
C ASP A 69 14.63 -6.85 13.83
N ILE A 70 13.67 -7.40 13.09
CA ILE A 70 12.84 -6.66 12.13
C ILE A 70 11.38 -6.89 12.47
N LYS A 71 10.62 -5.79 12.57
CA LYS A 71 9.16 -5.81 12.64
C LYS A 71 8.62 -5.26 11.32
N ALA A 72 7.64 -5.96 10.75
CA ALA A 72 6.93 -5.54 9.55
C ALA A 72 5.41 -5.51 9.79
N VAL A 73 4.73 -4.56 9.16
CA VAL A 73 3.26 -4.44 9.17
C VAL A 73 2.80 -4.12 7.76
N ALA A 74 1.80 -4.86 7.27
CA ALA A 74 1.14 -4.58 5.99
C ALA A 74 -0.13 -3.76 6.22
N GLN A 75 -0.27 -2.66 5.47
CA GLN A 75 -1.30 -1.65 5.69
C GLN A 75 -1.90 -1.23 4.35
N GLY A 76 -3.18 -1.52 4.17
CA GLY A 76 -3.94 -1.14 2.97
C GLY A 76 -5.10 -0.20 3.29
N GLY A 77 -5.12 0.43 4.47
CA GLY A 77 -6.21 1.32 4.92
C GLY A 77 -7.44 0.59 5.46
N TYR A 78 -7.78 -0.60 4.98
CA TYR A 78 -8.93 -1.37 5.50
C TYR A 78 -8.65 -2.87 5.54
N PRO A 79 -9.40 -3.66 6.32
CA PRO A 79 -9.09 -5.09 6.54
C PRO A 79 -9.13 -5.97 5.29
N GLN A 80 -9.84 -5.55 4.25
CA GLN A 80 -10.05 -6.30 3.00
C GLN A 80 -9.29 -5.68 1.83
N ALA A 81 -8.29 -4.83 2.11
CA ALA A 81 -7.47 -4.24 1.08
C ALA A 81 -6.72 -5.31 0.29
N GLU A 82 -6.83 -5.25 -1.04
CA GLU A 82 -6.03 -6.07 -1.94
C GLU A 82 -4.62 -5.48 -2.04
N ARG A 83 -4.51 -4.16 -2.18
CA ARG A 83 -3.24 -3.46 -2.28
C ARG A 83 -2.85 -2.85 -0.94
N CYS A 84 -1.70 -3.28 -0.42
CA CYS A 84 -1.15 -2.79 0.84
C CYS A 84 0.28 -2.29 0.67
N ARG A 85 0.68 -1.37 1.55
CA ARG A 85 2.07 -0.97 1.75
C ARG A 85 2.64 -1.77 2.92
N ILE A 86 3.91 -2.11 2.85
CA ILE A 86 4.64 -2.71 3.96
C ILE A 86 5.47 -1.62 4.63
N SER A 87 5.32 -1.54 5.94
CA SER A 87 6.18 -0.73 6.82
C SER A 87 7.07 -1.68 7.59
N ALA A 88 8.38 -1.53 7.48
CA ALA A 88 9.30 -2.41 8.19
C ALA A 88 10.53 -1.66 8.74
N GLY A 89 11.06 -2.16 9.84
CA GLY A 89 12.16 -1.51 10.56
C GLY A 89 12.46 -2.22 11.88
N HIS A 90 13.28 -1.58 12.72
CA HIS A 90 13.62 -2.13 14.03
C HIS A 90 12.37 -2.13 14.95
N PRO A 91 12.13 -3.18 15.77
CA PRO A 91 10.98 -3.24 16.69
C PRO A 91 10.85 -2.00 17.60
N ASP A 92 11.97 -1.45 18.06
CA ASP A 92 11.98 -0.20 18.87
C ASP A 92 11.43 1.02 18.12
N SER A 93 11.56 1.07 16.79
CA SER A 93 11.11 2.17 15.94
C SER A 93 9.66 1.97 15.48
N MET A 94 9.19 0.73 15.41
CA MET A 94 7.83 0.32 15.03
C MET A 94 6.89 0.14 16.25
N ARG A 95 6.90 1.10 17.17
CA ARG A 95 6.10 1.04 18.43
C ARG A 95 4.60 1.25 18.21
N SER A 96 4.23 2.03 17.20
CA SER A 96 2.86 2.26 16.76
C SER A 96 2.72 1.86 15.29
N ASP A 97 1.49 1.57 14.88
CA ASP A 97 1.20 1.36 13.47
C ASP A 97 1.39 2.69 12.72
N PRO A 98 2.25 2.74 11.69
CA PRO A 98 2.56 4.00 11.03
C PRO A 98 1.42 4.42 10.12
N ASP A 99 1.11 5.71 10.04
CA ASP A 99 0.06 6.21 9.15
C ASP A 99 0.60 6.34 7.72
N VAL A 100 0.47 5.25 6.95
CA VAL A 100 1.06 5.14 5.60
C VAL A 100 0.02 5.05 4.50
N VAL A 101 -1.28 5.16 4.82
CA VAL A 101 -2.34 5.11 3.81
C VAL A 101 -3.35 6.20 4.10
N ALA A 102 -3.56 7.09 3.14
CA ALA A 102 -4.62 8.08 3.20
C ALA A 102 -5.79 7.67 2.30
N ALA A 103 -7.00 8.02 2.72
CA ALA A 103 -8.22 7.80 1.96
C ALA A 103 -8.76 9.13 1.44
N LEU A 104 -8.80 9.29 0.12
CA LEU A 104 -9.38 10.44 -0.55
C LEU A 104 -10.80 10.12 -1.02
N SER A 105 -11.77 10.97 -0.69
CA SER A 105 -13.12 10.88 -1.23
C SER A 105 -13.25 11.78 -2.45
N ILE A 106 -13.69 11.19 -3.55
CA ILE A 106 -14.03 11.90 -4.79
C ILE A 106 -15.55 11.91 -4.87
N SER A 107 -16.14 13.09 -4.63
CA SER A 107 -17.58 13.31 -4.69
C SER A 107 -17.95 14.14 -5.92
N GLY A 108 -19.12 13.86 -6.51
CA GLY A 108 -19.56 14.50 -7.74
C GLY A 108 -20.99 14.11 -8.10
N ASN A 109 -21.57 14.77 -9.10
CA ASN A 109 -22.92 14.45 -9.55
C ASN A 109 -22.90 13.27 -10.55
N PHE A 110 -22.65 12.07 -10.05
CA PHE A 110 -22.62 10.83 -10.84
C PHE A 110 -24.00 10.23 -11.11
N ARG A 111 -25.07 11.00 -10.88
CA ARG A 111 -26.46 10.57 -11.14
C ARG A 111 -26.81 10.48 -12.62
N LEU A 112 -26.08 11.21 -13.47
CA LEU A 112 -26.34 11.31 -14.90
C LEU A 112 -25.44 10.36 -15.70
N GLU A 113 -24.18 10.22 -15.30
CA GLU A 113 -23.22 9.29 -15.88
C GLU A 113 -22.47 8.59 -14.73
N PRO A 114 -22.70 7.28 -14.51
CA PRO A 114 -21.96 6.53 -13.50
C PRO A 114 -20.51 6.37 -13.96
N CYS A 115 -19.57 6.86 -13.15
CA CYS A 115 -18.15 6.63 -13.38
C CYS A 115 -17.76 5.22 -12.93
N SER A 116 -16.99 4.54 -13.79
CA SER A 116 -16.41 3.24 -13.50
C SER A 116 -15.09 3.39 -12.74
N HIS A 117 -14.61 2.30 -12.15
CA HIS A 117 -13.27 2.24 -11.56
C HIS A 117 -12.17 2.72 -12.53
N GLY A 118 -12.32 2.43 -13.82
CA GLY A 118 -11.37 2.83 -14.86
C GLY A 118 -11.29 4.34 -15.04
N ASP A 119 -12.40 5.06 -14.86
CA ASP A 119 -12.47 6.51 -15.04
C ASP A 119 -11.77 7.25 -13.90
N PHE A 120 -12.00 6.81 -12.65
CA PHE A 120 -11.29 7.36 -11.49
C PHE A 120 -9.79 7.09 -11.56
N LEU A 121 -9.40 5.85 -11.92
CA LEU A 121 -8.00 5.52 -12.11
C LEU A 121 -7.39 6.37 -13.25
N GLY A 122 -8.10 6.53 -14.36
CA GLY A 122 -7.65 7.34 -15.50
C GLY A 122 -7.43 8.79 -15.12
N ALA A 123 -8.32 9.39 -14.32
CA ALA A 123 -8.18 10.76 -13.82
C ALA A 123 -6.94 10.93 -12.93
N ILE A 124 -6.70 9.98 -12.01
CA ILE A 124 -5.55 10.01 -11.10
C ILE A 124 -4.23 9.83 -11.86
N LEU A 125 -4.18 8.86 -12.78
CA LEU A 125 -3.00 8.65 -13.63
C LEU A 125 -2.77 9.86 -14.56
N GLY A 126 -3.84 10.48 -15.06
CA GLY A 126 -3.80 11.71 -15.86
C GLY A 126 -3.29 12.94 -15.10
N ALA A 127 -3.44 12.96 -13.76
CA ALA A 127 -2.84 13.96 -12.88
C ALA A 127 -1.32 13.75 -12.68
N GLY A 128 -0.72 12.72 -13.30
CA GLY A 128 0.71 12.44 -13.23
C GLY A 128 1.11 11.51 -12.07
N ILE A 129 0.15 10.87 -11.42
CA ILE A 129 0.41 9.93 -10.31
C ILE A 129 0.63 8.54 -10.87
N THR A 130 1.61 7.81 -10.33
CA THR A 130 1.89 6.43 -10.74
C THR A 130 0.95 5.46 -10.02
N ARG A 131 0.62 4.34 -10.69
CA ARG A 131 -0.25 3.30 -10.13
C ARG A 131 0.29 2.67 -8.84
N GLU A 132 1.59 2.72 -8.62
CA GLU A 132 2.26 2.22 -7.41
C GLU A 132 1.95 3.08 -6.18
N LYS A 133 1.58 4.34 -6.36
CA LYS A 133 1.19 5.24 -5.27
C LYS A 133 -0.33 5.23 -5.01
N VAL A 134 -1.07 4.39 -5.75
CA VAL A 134 -2.53 4.25 -5.67
C VAL A 134 -2.86 2.83 -5.23
N GLY A 135 -3.59 2.73 -4.13
CA GLY A 135 -4.16 1.49 -3.61
C GLY A 135 -5.51 1.17 -4.26
N ASP A 136 -6.42 0.69 -3.44
CA ASP A 136 -7.75 0.29 -3.90
C ASP A 136 -8.67 1.50 -4.13
N ILE A 137 -9.56 1.36 -5.11
CA ILE A 137 -10.59 2.33 -5.45
C ILE A 137 -11.95 1.71 -5.13
N LEU A 138 -12.59 2.26 -4.11
CA LEU A 138 -13.89 1.83 -3.61
C LEU A 138 -14.99 2.70 -4.23
N LEU A 139 -15.76 2.11 -5.15
CA LEU A 139 -16.91 2.81 -5.75
C LEU A 139 -18.04 2.95 -4.73
N GLN A 140 -18.56 4.16 -4.58
CA GLN A 140 -19.68 4.53 -3.70
C GLN A 140 -20.96 4.82 -4.49
N GLY A 141 -21.09 4.24 -5.69
CA GLY A 141 -22.25 4.43 -6.57
C GLY A 141 -22.44 5.90 -6.95
N GLU A 142 -23.63 6.43 -6.70
CA GLU A 142 -23.98 7.82 -7.04
C GLU A 142 -23.23 8.87 -6.20
N ARG A 143 -22.62 8.48 -5.08
CA ARG A 143 -21.84 9.38 -4.22
C ARG A 143 -20.42 9.63 -4.72
N GLY A 144 -19.94 8.78 -5.64
CA GLY A 144 -18.60 8.86 -6.21
C GLY A 144 -17.73 7.68 -5.81
N ALA A 145 -16.49 7.93 -5.40
CA ALA A 145 -15.53 6.89 -5.05
C ALA A 145 -14.61 7.32 -3.91
N GLN A 146 -14.05 6.35 -3.20
CA GLN A 146 -12.97 6.55 -2.26
C GLN A 146 -11.72 5.88 -2.81
N VAL A 147 -10.60 6.58 -2.79
CA VAL A 147 -9.32 6.08 -3.32
C VAL A 147 -8.28 6.10 -2.23
N LEU A 148 -7.58 4.99 -2.09
CA LEU A 148 -6.45 4.91 -1.17
C LEU A 148 -5.17 5.33 -1.87
N VAL A 149 -4.42 6.21 -1.23
CA VAL A 149 -3.22 6.81 -1.79
C VAL A 149 -2.13 6.93 -0.73
N ASP A 150 -0.91 7.18 -1.20
CA ASP A 150 0.19 7.61 -0.34
C ASP A 150 -0.18 8.94 0.34
N PRO A 151 -0.07 9.08 1.68
CA PRO A 151 -0.34 10.33 2.39
C PRO A 151 0.38 11.55 1.81
N GLU A 152 1.57 11.37 1.24
CA GLU A 152 2.32 12.45 0.58
C GLU A 152 1.60 13.05 -0.65
N LEU A 153 0.70 12.28 -1.27
CA LEU A 153 -0.04 12.72 -2.46
C LEU A 153 -1.33 13.45 -2.12
N VAL A 154 -1.75 13.48 -0.86
CA VAL A 154 -3.06 14.01 -0.49
C VAL A 154 -3.15 15.50 -0.80
N ASP A 155 -2.16 16.29 -0.41
CA ASP A 155 -2.12 17.73 -0.70
C ASP A 155 -2.09 18.04 -2.20
N TYR A 156 -1.33 17.23 -2.96
CA TYR A 156 -1.24 17.37 -4.41
C TYR A 156 -2.55 17.02 -5.10
N LEU A 157 -3.18 15.91 -4.71
CA LEU A 157 -4.45 15.47 -5.27
C LEU A 157 -5.58 16.42 -4.90
N THR A 158 -5.65 16.88 -3.65
CA THR A 158 -6.64 17.86 -3.22
C THR A 158 -6.50 19.14 -4.04
N SER A 159 -5.30 19.71 -4.16
CA SER A 159 -5.10 20.94 -4.95
C SER A 159 -5.35 20.77 -6.46
N THR A 160 -5.06 19.59 -7.02
CA THR A 160 -5.25 19.32 -8.45
C THR A 160 -6.70 18.97 -8.80
N LEU A 161 -7.41 18.30 -7.89
CA LEU A 161 -8.79 17.85 -8.07
C LEU A 161 -9.83 18.80 -7.46
N GLU A 162 -9.43 19.85 -6.74
CA GLU A 162 -10.29 20.94 -6.20
C GLU A 162 -10.89 21.84 -7.30
N LYS A 163 -11.58 21.25 -8.26
CA LYS A 163 -12.73 21.87 -8.92
C LYS A 163 -14.02 21.37 -8.26
N GLY A 164 -14.16 21.67 -6.96
CA GLY A 164 -15.44 21.68 -6.24
C GLY A 164 -15.64 20.61 -5.16
N GLY A 165 -15.48 20.99 -3.89
CA GLY A 165 -16.20 20.40 -2.75
C GLY A 165 -15.41 19.59 -1.72
N GLU A 166 -14.83 20.30 -0.75
CA GLU A 166 -14.54 20.01 0.68
C GLU A 166 -14.29 18.55 1.20
N SER A 167 -13.05 18.34 1.66
CA SER A 167 -12.58 17.84 2.98
C SER A 167 -12.65 16.35 3.46
N TRP A 168 -11.46 15.73 3.43
CA TRP A 168 -10.70 14.84 4.37
C TRP A 168 -11.36 13.73 5.22
N CYS A 169 -10.82 12.50 5.11
CA CYS A 169 -10.93 11.44 6.11
C CYS A 169 -9.54 10.92 6.54
N PHE A 170 -9.22 11.08 7.84
CA PHE A 170 -8.18 10.31 8.54
C PHE A 170 -8.73 8.97 9.00
N MET A 171 -7.89 7.93 9.04
CA MET A 171 -8.25 6.61 9.56
C MET A 171 -7.31 6.20 10.68
N HIS A 172 -7.88 5.99 11.87
CA HIS A 172 -7.20 5.44 13.06
C HIS A 172 -7.54 3.93 13.20
N PRO A 173 -6.69 3.09 13.82
CA PRO A 173 -6.74 1.62 13.68
C PRO A 173 -7.96 0.89 14.30
N ASP A 174 -8.77 1.54 15.14
CA ASP A 174 -9.64 0.82 16.08
C ASP A 174 -11.16 0.97 15.86
N SER A 175 -11.65 1.57 14.77
CA SER A 175 -13.09 1.60 14.53
C SER A 175 -13.46 1.80 13.07
N LEU A 176 -14.15 0.81 12.50
CA LEU A 176 -14.97 0.94 11.30
C LEU A 176 -16.13 1.90 11.60
N ALA A 177 -15.87 3.21 11.60
CA ALA A 177 -16.89 4.23 11.71
C ALA A 177 -16.49 5.48 10.91
N CYS A 178 -17.01 5.55 9.70
CA CYS A 178 -17.02 6.75 8.89
C CYS A 178 -18.05 7.72 9.50
N TYR A 179 -17.59 8.79 10.15
CA TYR A 179 -18.48 9.89 10.55
C TYR A 179 -18.21 11.15 9.73
N ARG A 180 -19.33 11.62 9.19
CA ARG A 180 -19.63 12.67 8.24
C ARG A 180 -19.53 14.07 8.84
N VAL A 181 -19.21 15.06 8.01
CA VAL A 181 -19.99 16.30 7.93
C VAL A 181 -20.35 16.52 6.48
#